data_AF-A0A3D4ZXE8-F1
#
_entry.id   AF-A0A3D4ZXE8-F1
#
_cell.length_a   1.000
_cell.length_b   1.000
_cell.length_c   1.000
_cell.angle_alpha   90.00
_cell.angle_beta   90.00
_cell.angle_gamma   90.00
#
_symmetry.space_group_name_H-M   'P 1'
#
loop_
_entity.id
_entity.type
_entity.pdbx_description
1 polymer ?
#
loop_
_entity_poly.entity_id
_entity_poly.type
_entity_poly.pdbx_seq_one_letter_code
_entity_poly.pdbx_strand_id
1 'polypeptide(L)'
;MYAAAIHVYGVGNRVSHNLLYSAPHTAIFFGGNDHVIEFNEIHSVCYESNDAGAIYAGRDWSMRGTVIRNNYLHHISGREGRGCVGVYLDDMYCGTEISGNVFYDVTRAAFIGGGRDNSVLNNIFVDCKPAVHVDARAMGWAKSHTDGWVSEATEKGTHKGIEYQKPPYSTRWPELANILDGDPYAPEGNVVARNVCSGGRWDEFEAKALPLIHFENNLLDEDPRFVDLEAGDFQLRDDSPAYKLGFERIPIEKIGLHESADRASWPVVHAVRPMPTPPPTAPALTRKTFEVYRVHPRTAGIRIDGTLDRAEWPLRERAREMLLMQGISGERARPHSRAWLVYDEDALYVGIYNRVSTEMPLSATNLWGRDDAVEVAFRNPEGGSAAPIIVLRGYPNGHFESSDEAGAPKDTVERALQGVTYAAVATQRGRWTAEWRIPLASLGFDLTRHTRLQFNLSARKSAEPVWVEWQGTAACTWEVRNAGILEFVK
;
A
#
# COMPACT_ATOMS: atom_id res chain seq x y z
N MET A 1 10.94 12.68 -8.70
CA MET A 1 11.96 12.04 -9.54
C MET A 1 12.92 11.33 -8.60
N TYR A 2 13.25 10.06 -8.85
CA TYR A 2 14.25 9.33 -8.06
C TYR A 2 15.62 9.99 -8.26
N ALA A 3 16.38 10.17 -7.18
CA ALA A 3 17.71 10.76 -7.21
C ALA A 3 18.71 9.73 -6.69
N ALA A 4 19.19 8.84 -7.57
CA ALA A 4 20.13 7.79 -7.18
C ALA A 4 21.58 8.22 -7.37
N ALA A 5 22.49 7.64 -6.58
CA ALA A 5 23.93 7.83 -6.76
C ALA A 5 24.41 7.19 -8.07
N ILE A 6 23.88 6.02 -8.41
CA ILE A 6 24.13 5.31 -9.67
C ILE A 6 22.80 5.00 -10.34
N HIS A 7 22.66 5.46 -11.59
CA HIS A 7 21.58 5.05 -12.49
C HIS A 7 22.12 4.03 -13.50
N VAL A 8 21.49 2.86 -13.58
CA VAL A 8 21.88 1.78 -14.48
C VAL A 8 20.76 1.53 -15.48
N TYR A 9 21.01 1.77 -16.77
CA TYR A 9 20.06 1.48 -17.83
C TYR A 9 20.71 0.74 -19.01
N GLY A 10 19.94 -0.10 -19.69
CA GLY A 10 20.37 -0.80 -20.90
C GLY A 10 20.51 -2.31 -20.70
N VAL A 11 21.62 -2.90 -21.16
CA VAL A 11 21.87 -4.35 -21.05
C VAL A 11 23.32 -4.60 -20.62
N GLY A 12 23.55 -5.52 -19.68
CA GLY A 12 24.91 -6.03 -19.40
C GLY A 12 25.81 -5.14 -18.54
N ASN A 13 25.28 -4.09 -17.90
CA ASN A 13 26.07 -3.22 -17.02
C ASN A 13 26.53 -3.94 -15.75
N ARG A 14 27.71 -3.54 -15.23
CA ARG A 14 28.25 -4.06 -13.97
C ARG A 14 28.54 -2.94 -12.98
N VAL A 15 28.01 -3.05 -11.76
CA VAL A 15 28.27 -2.14 -10.63
C VAL A 15 28.93 -2.93 -9.52
N SER A 16 30.24 -2.73 -9.32
CA SER A 16 30.99 -3.54 -8.35
C SER A 16 32.05 -2.81 -7.57
N HIS A 17 32.31 -3.27 -6.35
CA HIS A 17 33.35 -2.73 -5.46
C HIS A 17 33.19 -1.24 -5.21
N ASN A 18 31.96 -0.83 -4.86
CA ASN A 18 31.62 0.53 -4.47
C ASN A 18 31.26 0.61 -3.00
N LEU A 19 31.48 1.78 -2.41
CA LEU A 19 30.94 2.18 -1.11
C LEU A 19 29.93 3.30 -1.37
N LEU A 20 28.66 3.06 -1.08
CA LEU A 20 27.55 4.00 -1.32
C LEU A 20 26.88 4.32 0.02
N TYR A 21 27.02 5.55 0.50
CA TYR A 21 26.53 5.91 1.82
C TYR A 21 26.08 7.36 1.95
N SER A 22 25.32 7.65 3.00
CA SER A 22 24.84 9.00 3.36
C SER A 22 24.02 9.70 2.26
N ALA A 23 23.24 8.94 1.48
CA ALA A 23 22.36 9.49 0.44
C ALA A 23 20.92 9.68 0.96
N PRO A 24 20.23 10.80 0.65
CA PRO A 24 18.85 11.03 1.09
C PRO A 24 17.84 10.06 0.43
N HIS A 25 18.22 9.46 -0.71
CA HIS A 25 17.42 8.51 -1.49
C HIS A 25 18.26 7.25 -1.83
N THR A 26 17.69 6.41 -2.70
CA THR A 26 18.27 5.22 -3.35
C THR A 26 19.75 5.35 -3.70
N ALA A 27 20.52 4.28 -3.45
CA ALA A 27 21.93 4.22 -3.86
C ALA A 27 22.06 3.84 -5.34
N ILE A 28 21.42 2.73 -5.74
CA ILE A 28 21.45 2.20 -7.10
C ILE A 28 20.01 2.08 -7.62
N PHE A 29 19.68 2.82 -8.67
CA PHE A 29 18.42 2.67 -9.39
C PHE A 29 18.71 2.01 -10.74
N PHE A 30 18.05 0.90 -11.05
CA PHE A 30 18.32 0.15 -12.27
C PHE A 30 17.06 -0.15 -13.08
N GLY A 31 17.24 -0.32 -14.39
CA GLY A 31 16.22 -0.80 -15.30
C GLY A 31 16.82 -1.27 -16.62
N GLY A 32 16.43 -2.45 -17.08
CA GLY A 32 17.07 -3.11 -18.21
C GLY A 32 17.39 -4.56 -17.91
N ASN A 33 18.28 -5.15 -18.68
CA ASN A 33 18.52 -6.60 -18.67
C ASN A 33 19.95 -6.96 -18.31
N ASP A 34 20.13 -8.16 -17.74
CA ASP A 34 21.43 -8.79 -17.57
C ASP A 34 22.48 -7.95 -16.81
N HIS A 35 22.04 -7.13 -15.84
CA HIS A 35 22.97 -6.36 -15.01
C HIS A 35 23.59 -7.23 -13.92
N VAL A 36 24.80 -6.87 -13.49
CA VAL A 36 25.46 -7.49 -12.33
C VAL A 36 25.78 -6.41 -11.30
N ILE A 37 25.18 -6.50 -10.13
CA ILE A 37 25.42 -5.60 -9.00
C ILE A 37 26.06 -6.42 -7.89
N GLU A 38 27.37 -6.29 -7.68
CA GLU A 38 28.10 -7.20 -6.78
C GLU A 38 29.25 -6.58 -5.98
N PHE A 39 29.55 -7.14 -4.81
CA PHE A 39 30.67 -6.70 -3.95
C PHE A 39 30.59 -5.21 -3.55
N ASN A 40 29.38 -4.63 -3.51
CA ASN A 40 29.18 -3.27 -3.02
C ASN A 40 28.87 -3.28 -1.52
N GLU A 41 29.32 -2.24 -0.83
CA GLU A 41 28.89 -1.91 0.53
C GLU A 41 27.95 -0.70 0.47
N ILE A 42 26.76 -0.83 1.06
CA ILE A 42 25.73 0.20 1.03
C ILE A 42 25.15 0.38 2.42
N HIS A 43 25.20 1.61 2.95
CA HIS A 43 24.65 1.90 4.27
C HIS A 43 24.15 3.34 4.42
N SER A 44 23.26 3.58 5.36
CA SER A 44 22.82 4.94 5.70
C SER A 44 22.27 5.73 4.49
N VAL A 45 21.60 5.03 3.58
CA VAL A 45 20.91 5.62 2.41
C VAL A 45 19.40 5.68 2.64
N CYS A 46 18.69 6.43 1.80
CA CYS A 46 17.23 6.59 1.83
C CYS A 46 16.64 7.26 3.08
N TYR A 47 17.43 7.98 3.87
CA TYR A 47 16.98 8.53 5.16
C TYR A 47 15.91 9.65 5.05
N GLU A 48 15.57 10.11 3.85
CA GLU A 48 14.48 11.08 3.61
C GLU A 48 13.26 10.47 2.89
N SER A 49 13.26 9.16 2.58
CA SER A 49 12.13 8.45 1.99
C SER A 49 11.64 7.33 2.91
N ASN A 50 10.36 6.94 2.76
CA ASN A 50 9.84 5.70 3.36
C ASN A 50 9.36 4.69 2.31
N ASP A 51 9.53 5.03 1.03
CA ASP A 51 9.13 4.24 -0.12
C ASP A 51 10.28 4.28 -1.14
N ALA A 52 11.35 3.58 -0.79
CA ALA A 52 12.58 3.50 -1.56
C ALA A 52 13.35 2.22 -1.23
N GLY A 53 14.21 1.79 -2.15
CA GLY A 53 15.22 0.75 -1.94
C GLY A 53 16.62 1.36 -2.00
N ALA A 54 17.57 0.78 -1.25
CA ALA A 54 18.98 1.06 -1.45
C ALA A 54 19.43 0.61 -2.84
N ILE A 55 18.97 -0.56 -3.28
CA ILE A 55 18.98 -1.02 -4.68
C ILE A 55 17.51 -1.14 -5.14
N TYR A 56 17.10 -0.43 -6.19
CA TYR A 56 15.69 -0.28 -6.58
C TYR A 56 15.52 -0.50 -8.09
N ALA A 57 14.63 -1.40 -8.49
CA ALA A 57 13.94 -1.37 -9.79
C ALA A 57 12.41 -1.55 -9.65
N GLY A 58 11.66 -1.18 -10.70
CA GLY A 58 10.20 -1.33 -10.67
C GLY A 58 9.53 -1.30 -12.04
N ARG A 59 8.30 -1.83 -12.09
CA ARG A 59 7.32 -1.60 -13.17
C ARG A 59 7.64 -2.13 -14.56
N ASP A 60 8.28 -3.29 -14.73
CA ASP A 60 8.53 -3.84 -16.08
C ASP A 60 8.70 -5.37 -16.04
N TRP A 61 7.93 -6.09 -16.86
CA TRP A 61 8.02 -7.55 -16.96
C TRP A 61 9.16 -8.03 -17.86
N SER A 62 9.59 -7.18 -18.78
CA SER A 62 10.62 -7.51 -19.76
C SER A 62 12.04 -7.32 -19.25
N MET A 63 12.22 -6.59 -18.14
CA MET A 63 13.52 -6.36 -17.51
C MET A 63 13.89 -7.54 -16.62
N ARG A 64 14.80 -8.39 -17.08
CA ARG A 64 15.14 -9.69 -16.48
C ARG A 64 16.64 -10.01 -16.55
N GLY A 65 17.05 -11.06 -15.84
CA GLY A 65 18.42 -11.57 -15.84
C GLY A 65 19.40 -10.75 -15.01
N THR A 66 18.93 -9.73 -14.29
CA THR A 66 19.78 -8.98 -13.36
C THR A 66 20.11 -9.83 -12.13
N VAL A 67 21.38 -9.82 -11.73
CA VAL A 67 21.88 -10.53 -10.56
C VAL A 67 22.46 -9.52 -9.57
N ILE A 68 21.85 -9.45 -8.38
CA ILE A 68 22.28 -8.64 -7.25
C ILE A 68 22.92 -9.59 -6.25
N ARG A 69 24.24 -9.67 -6.23
CA ARG A 69 24.95 -10.69 -5.44
C ARG A 69 26.13 -10.24 -4.63
N ASN A 70 26.40 -10.91 -3.51
CA ASN A 70 27.61 -10.65 -2.70
C ASN A 70 27.77 -9.17 -2.31
N ASN A 71 26.67 -8.47 -2.04
CA ASN A 71 26.70 -7.11 -1.51
C ASN A 71 26.52 -7.14 0.01
N TYR A 72 27.00 -6.10 0.69
CA TYR A 72 26.74 -5.86 2.11
C TYR A 72 25.86 -4.62 2.25
N LEU A 73 24.61 -4.83 2.69
CA LEU A 73 23.63 -3.78 2.88
C LEU A 73 23.33 -3.67 4.37
N HIS A 74 23.66 -2.54 5.00
CA HIS A 74 23.52 -2.43 6.45
C HIS A 74 23.08 -1.06 6.96
N HIS A 75 22.42 -1.03 8.11
CA HIS A 75 21.93 0.19 8.75
C HIS A 75 21.14 1.07 7.76
N ILE A 76 20.13 0.46 7.15
CA ILE A 76 19.25 1.10 6.16
C ILE A 76 17.87 1.22 6.80
N SER A 77 17.46 2.47 6.96
CA SER A 77 16.14 2.84 7.44
C SER A 77 15.65 4.09 6.73
N GLY A 78 14.33 4.19 6.60
CA GLY A 78 13.68 5.36 6.04
C GLY A 78 13.61 6.53 7.03
N ARG A 79 12.93 7.59 6.59
CA ARG A 79 12.68 8.78 7.39
C ARG A 79 12.04 8.45 8.74
N GLU A 80 12.66 8.91 9.82
CA GLU A 80 12.23 8.68 11.22
C GLU A 80 12.11 7.20 11.60
N GLY A 81 12.86 6.29 10.97
CA GLY A 81 12.78 4.87 11.31
C GLY A 81 11.54 4.16 10.75
N ARG A 82 10.74 4.83 9.92
CA ARG A 82 9.44 4.32 9.44
C ARG A 82 9.54 3.33 8.29
N GLY A 83 10.76 3.04 7.83
CA GLY A 83 11.05 1.93 6.94
C GLY A 83 11.53 2.35 5.56
N CYS A 84 12.54 1.65 5.07
CA CYS A 84 13.06 1.65 3.71
C CYS A 84 13.53 0.22 3.39
N VAL A 85 13.73 -0.07 2.12
CA VAL A 85 14.11 -1.41 1.65
C VAL A 85 15.61 -1.50 1.35
N GLY A 86 16.23 -2.67 1.57
CA GLY A 86 17.56 -3.01 1.07
C GLY A 86 17.56 -3.19 -0.45
N VAL A 87 17.04 -4.32 -0.93
CA VAL A 87 16.77 -4.57 -2.35
C VAL A 87 15.26 -4.54 -2.58
N TYR A 88 14.81 -3.56 -3.38
CA TYR A 88 13.40 -3.33 -3.68
C TYR A 88 13.10 -3.63 -5.16
N LEU A 89 12.44 -4.75 -5.41
CA LEU A 89 11.86 -5.12 -6.69
C LEU A 89 10.36 -4.76 -6.65
N ASP A 90 10.06 -3.52 -7.02
CA ASP A 90 8.78 -2.89 -6.77
C ASP A 90 7.81 -3.04 -7.94
N ASP A 91 6.50 -2.94 -7.65
CA ASP A 91 5.44 -2.82 -8.65
C ASP A 91 5.57 -3.77 -9.85
N MET A 92 5.49 -5.05 -9.57
CA MET A 92 5.45 -6.16 -10.53
C MET A 92 6.75 -6.32 -11.35
N TYR A 93 7.89 -5.88 -10.82
CA TYR A 93 9.20 -6.16 -11.42
C TYR A 93 9.59 -7.65 -11.33
N CYS A 94 10.22 -8.20 -12.37
CA CYS A 94 10.37 -9.65 -12.53
C CYS A 94 11.81 -10.12 -12.80
N GLY A 95 12.02 -11.43 -12.74
CA GLY A 95 13.19 -12.10 -13.32
C GLY A 95 14.55 -11.67 -12.75
N THR A 96 14.61 -11.31 -11.46
CA THR A 96 15.84 -10.85 -10.80
C THR A 96 16.28 -11.77 -9.68
N GLU A 97 17.58 -12.05 -9.62
CA GLU A 97 18.20 -12.84 -8.58
C GLU A 97 18.82 -11.92 -7.51
N ILE A 98 18.48 -12.18 -6.25
CA ILE A 98 19.04 -11.56 -5.04
C ILE A 98 19.78 -12.67 -4.31
N SER A 99 21.11 -12.78 -4.49
CA SER A 99 21.86 -13.93 -4.00
C SER A 99 23.15 -13.67 -3.24
N GLY A 100 23.45 -14.44 -2.20
CA GLY A 100 24.75 -14.31 -1.52
C GLY A 100 24.99 -12.94 -0.87
N ASN A 101 23.96 -12.14 -0.64
CA ASN A 101 24.12 -10.83 0.00
C ASN A 101 24.07 -10.98 1.53
N VAL A 102 24.71 -10.04 2.22
CA VAL A 102 24.61 -9.89 3.67
C VAL A 102 23.78 -8.64 3.95
N PHE A 103 22.67 -8.80 4.67
CA PHE A 103 21.84 -7.71 5.14
C PHE A 103 21.93 -7.61 6.66
N TYR A 104 22.26 -6.43 7.19
CA TYR A 104 22.40 -6.21 8.63
C TYR A 104 21.69 -4.95 9.10
N ASP A 105 20.72 -5.08 10.02
CA ASP A 105 19.92 -3.97 10.54
C ASP A 105 19.27 -3.14 9.41
N VAL A 106 18.43 -3.82 8.62
CA VAL A 106 17.68 -3.25 7.49
C VAL A 106 16.18 -3.37 7.75
N THR A 107 15.45 -2.27 7.64
CA THR A 107 14.01 -2.27 7.97
C THR A 107 13.15 -3.13 7.07
N ARG A 108 13.53 -3.40 5.83
CA ARG A 108 12.93 -4.45 4.96
C ARG A 108 14.03 -4.93 4.00
N ALA A 109 14.58 -6.12 4.16
CA ALA A 109 15.83 -6.44 3.47
C ALA A 109 15.65 -6.77 1.98
N ALA A 110 15.01 -7.89 1.64
CA ALA A 110 14.67 -8.26 0.27
C ALA A 110 13.15 -8.17 0.05
N PHE A 111 12.72 -7.37 -0.93
CA PHE A 111 11.31 -7.08 -1.17
C PHE A 111 10.92 -7.36 -2.62
N ILE A 112 9.90 -8.20 -2.82
CA ILE A 112 9.23 -8.44 -4.11
C ILE A 112 7.79 -7.95 -4.03
N GLY A 113 7.47 -6.88 -4.77
CA GLY A 113 6.14 -6.28 -4.80
C GLY A 113 5.30 -6.74 -5.98
N GLY A 114 4.56 -7.84 -5.85
CA GLY A 114 3.70 -8.37 -6.93
C GLY A 114 4.44 -8.91 -8.16
N GLY A 115 5.76 -8.92 -8.13
CA GLY A 115 6.63 -9.43 -9.19
C GLY A 115 6.66 -10.95 -9.27
N ARG A 116 7.09 -11.49 -10.41
CA ARG A 116 7.22 -12.93 -10.65
C ARG A 116 8.63 -13.33 -11.09
N ASP A 117 8.93 -14.61 -10.97
CA ASP A 117 10.19 -15.23 -11.39
C ASP A 117 11.43 -14.59 -10.74
N ASN A 118 11.28 -14.00 -9.55
CA ASN A 118 12.42 -13.48 -8.78
C ASN A 118 12.93 -14.54 -7.82
N SER A 119 14.20 -14.45 -7.44
CA SER A 119 14.83 -15.42 -6.56
C SER A 119 15.58 -14.75 -5.42
N VAL A 120 15.31 -15.16 -4.18
CA VAL A 120 16.02 -14.75 -2.96
C VAL A 120 16.79 -15.96 -2.44
N LEU A 121 18.09 -16.04 -2.79
CA LEU A 121 18.88 -17.26 -2.65
C LEU A 121 20.13 -17.04 -1.79
N ASN A 122 20.41 -17.93 -0.83
CA ASN A 122 21.75 -17.96 -0.21
C ASN A 122 22.17 -16.64 0.48
N ASN A 123 21.22 -15.83 0.96
CA ASN A 123 21.53 -14.58 1.64
C ASN A 123 21.63 -14.79 3.16
N ILE A 124 22.37 -13.92 3.84
CA ILE A 124 22.40 -13.82 5.30
C ILE A 124 21.64 -12.55 5.70
N PHE A 125 20.64 -12.71 6.58
CA PHE A 125 19.87 -11.62 7.16
C PHE A 125 20.09 -11.59 8.67
N VAL A 126 20.60 -10.46 9.18
CA VAL A 126 20.81 -10.22 10.60
C VAL A 126 20.03 -8.98 11.01
N ASP A 127 19.18 -9.11 12.03
CA ASP A 127 18.38 -8.01 12.60
C ASP A 127 17.47 -7.26 11.60
N CYS A 128 17.09 -7.91 10.50
CA CYS A 128 16.20 -7.34 9.47
C CYS A 128 14.71 -7.51 9.83
N LYS A 129 13.84 -6.54 9.47
CA LYS A 129 12.46 -6.47 10.02
C LYS A 129 11.36 -6.06 9.01
N PRO A 130 11.00 -6.89 8.01
CA PRO A 130 11.40 -8.30 7.84
C PRO A 130 12.67 -8.49 6.99
N ALA A 131 13.19 -9.72 7.01
CA ALA A 131 14.23 -10.17 6.09
C ALA A 131 13.69 -10.33 4.67
N VAL A 132 12.54 -10.99 4.48
CA VAL A 132 11.93 -11.18 3.15
C VAL A 132 10.48 -10.72 3.12
N HIS A 133 10.10 -9.97 2.08
CA HIS A 133 8.72 -9.57 1.81
C HIS A 133 8.32 -10.00 0.41
N VAL A 134 7.14 -10.62 0.27
CA VAL A 134 6.51 -10.90 -1.02
C VAL A 134 5.02 -10.62 -0.92
N ASP A 135 4.49 -9.75 -1.78
CA ASP A 135 3.05 -9.46 -1.88
C ASP A 135 2.48 -9.77 -3.27
N ALA A 136 1.14 -9.82 -3.34
CA ALA A 136 0.36 -10.06 -4.55
C ALA A 136 -0.43 -8.80 -4.94
N ARG A 137 0.19 -7.62 -4.85
CA ARG A 137 -0.49 -6.32 -5.05
C ARG A 137 -1.27 -6.21 -6.36
N ALA A 138 -0.80 -6.85 -7.45
CA ALA A 138 -1.48 -6.86 -8.74
C ALA A 138 -2.77 -7.70 -8.74
N MET A 139 -2.93 -8.64 -7.81
CA MET A 139 -4.20 -9.35 -7.54
C MET A 139 -5.13 -8.56 -6.59
N GLY A 140 -4.83 -7.29 -6.34
CA GLY A 140 -5.55 -6.42 -5.41
C GLY A 140 -5.50 -4.97 -5.86
N TRP A 141 -5.07 -4.08 -4.96
CA TRP A 141 -5.13 -2.64 -5.18
C TRP A 141 -4.33 -2.16 -6.40
N ALA A 142 -3.26 -2.87 -6.79
CA ALA A 142 -2.40 -2.48 -7.90
C ALA A 142 -2.85 -3.06 -9.26
N LYS A 143 -3.95 -3.82 -9.31
CA LYS A 143 -4.41 -4.49 -10.54
C LYS A 143 -4.50 -3.56 -11.75
N SER A 144 -5.05 -2.36 -11.56
CA SER A 144 -5.21 -1.36 -12.62
C SER A 144 -3.89 -0.88 -13.23
N HIS A 145 -2.76 -1.01 -12.51
CA HIS A 145 -1.43 -0.70 -13.05
C HIS A 145 -0.92 -1.77 -14.02
N THR A 146 -1.47 -2.98 -13.96
CA THR A 146 -1.12 -4.13 -14.80
C THR A 146 -2.11 -4.33 -15.94
N ASP A 147 -3.37 -3.87 -15.81
CA ASP A 147 -4.42 -4.02 -16.83
C ASP A 147 -3.97 -3.55 -18.23
N GLY A 148 -3.28 -2.40 -18.29
CA GLY A 148 -2.75 -1.85 -19.54
C GLY A 148 -1.67 -2.74 -20.18
N TRP A 149 -0.84 -3.40 -19.38
CA TRP A 149 0.19 -4.31 -19.89
C TRP A 149 -0.42 -5.60 -20.43
N VAL A 150 -1.45 -6.12 -19.75
CA VAL A 150 -2.17 -7.33 -20.21
C VAL A 150 -2.93 -7.04 -21.51
N SER A 151 -3.63 -5.90 -21.60
CA SER A 151 -4.29 -5.47 -22.84
C SER A 151 -3.27 -5.29 -23.98
N GLU A 152 -2.16 -4.59 -23.75
CA GLU A 152 -1.12 -4.42 -24.78
C GLU A 152 -0.55 -5.76 -25.25
N ALA A 153 -0.20 -6.64 -24.30
CA ALA A 153 0.37 -7.94 -24.58
C ALA A 153 -0.61 -8.84 -25.35
N THR A 154 -1.91 -8.75 -25.07
CA THR A 154 -2.95 -9.52 -25.74
C THR A 154 -3.27 -8.99 -27.14
N GLU A 155 -3.41 -7.67 -27.29
CA GLU A 155 -3.84 -7.03 -28.53
C GLU A 155 -2.72 -6.87 -29.55
N LYS A 156 -1.50 -6.63 -29.07
CA LYS A 156 -0.34 -6.26 -29.91
C LYS A 156 0.79 -7.28 -29.84
N GLY A 157 0.77 -8.21 -28.89
CA GLY A 157 1.89 -9.12 -28.65
C GLY A 157 3.12 -8.39 -28.07
N THR A 158 2.93 -7.23 -27.44
CA THR A 158 4.02 -6.40 -26.90
C THR A 158 3.84 -6.06 -25.42
N HIS A 159 4.95 -5.89 -24.71
CA HIS A 159 4.98 -5.30 -23.38
C HIS A 159 5.80 -4.01 -23.46
N LYS A 160 5.17 -2.84 -23.28
CA LYS A 160 5.82 -1.54 -23.44
C LYS A 160 6.54 -1.38 -24.79
N GLY A 161 5.94 -1.89 -25.86
CA GLY A 161 6.48 -1.87 -27.21
C GLY A 161 7.53 -2.95 -27.52
N ILE A 162 7.84 -3.85 -26.57
CA ILE A 162 8.77 -4.96 -26.78
C ILE A 162 8.01 -6.21 -27.21
N GLU A 163 8.37 -6.79 -28.37
CA GLU A 163 7.85 -8.08 -28.84
C GLU A 163 8.45 -9.26 -28.05
N TYR A 164 8.04 -9.40 -26.78
CA TYR A 164 8.65 -10.30 -25.80
C TYR A 164 8.53 -11.80 -26.14
N GLN A 165 7.63 -12.18 -27.05
CA GLN A 165 7.47 -13.56 -27.55
C GLN A 165 8.43 -13.92 -28.69
N LYS A 166 9.25 -12.98 -29.16
CA LYS A 166 10.28 -13.22 -30.19
C LYS A 166 11.68 -13.23 -29.58
N PRO A 167 12.66 -13.88 -30.23
CA PRO A 167 14.06 -13.73 -29.87
C PRO A 167 14.48 -12.25 -29.89
N PRO A 168 15.33 -11.79 -28.95
CA PRO A 168 16.06 -12.62 -27.98
C PRO A 168 15.27 -13.01 -26.72
N TYR A 169 14.14 -12.35 -26.43
CA TYR A 169 13.40 -12.53 -25.18
C TYR A 169 12.84 -13.95 -25.02
N SER A 170 12.11 -14.46 -26.01
CA SER A 170 11.49 -15.79 -25.88
C SER A 170 12.47 -16.96 -25.80
N THR A 171 13.69 -16.77 -26.31
CA THR A 171 14.76 -17.76 -26.18
C THR A 171 15.51 -17.67 -24.86
N ARG A 172 15.65 -16.46 -24.30
CA ARG A 172 16.43 -16.23 -23.07
C ARG A 172 15.59 -16.39 -21.81
N TRP A 173 14.33 -15.98 -21.87
CA TRP A 173 13.35 -16.02 -20.79
C TRP A 173 12.04 -16.63 -21.31
N PRO A 174 11.97 -17.97 -21.47
CA PRO A 174 10.76 -18.65 -21.92
C PRO A 174 9.54 -18.35 -21.03
N GLU A 175 9.76 -18.14 -19.74
CA GLU A 175 8.72 -17.76 -18.77
C GLU A 175 8.11 -16.38 -19.08
N LEU A 176 8.89 -15.45 -19.64
CA LEU A 176 8.36 -14.16 -20.12
C LEU A 176 7.49 -14.35 -21.36
N ALA A 177 7.89 -15.21 -22.31
CA ALA A 177 7.10 -15.47 -23.50
C ALA A 177 5.70 -16.03 -23.17
N ASN A 178 5.60 -16.73 -22.05
CA ASN A 178 4.39 -17.38 -21.54
C ASN A 178 3.76 -16.59 -20.38
N ILE A 179 4.10 -15.31 -20.19
CA ILE A 179 3.67 -14.54 -19.01
C ILE A 179 2.15 -14.36 -18.89
N LEU A 180 1.42 -14.49 -20.00
CA LEU A 180 -0.04 -14.44 -20.03
C LEU A 180 -0.70 -15.80 -19.80
N ASP A 181 0.06 -16.89 -19.76
CA ASP A 181 -0.46 -18.20 -19.42
C ASP A 181 -0.81 -18.21 -17.93
N GLY A 182 -2.03 -18.64 -17.58
CA GLY A 182 -2.52 -18.62 -16.20
C GLY A 182 -3.02 -17.24 -15.75
N ASP A 183 -2.67 -16.83 -14.53
CA ASP A 183 -3.04 -15.53 -13.98
C ASP A 183 -1.88 -14.53 -14.14
N PRO A 184 -1.92 -13.57 -15.08
CA PRO A 184 -0.84 -12.59 -15.29
C PRO A 184 -0.68 -11.58 -14.14
N TYR A 185 -1.60 -11.53 -13.19
CA TYR A 185 -1.53 -10.64 -12.02
C TYR A 185 -0.86 -11.32 -10.81
N ALA A 186 -0.69 -12.64 -10.84
CA ALA A 186 -0.18 -13.42 -9.73
C ALA A 186 1.37 -13.33 -9.61
N PRO A 187 1.95 -13.24 -8.41
CA PRO A 187 3.40 -13.23 -8.20
C PRO A 187 3.98 -14.67 -8.24
N GLU A 188 3.81 -15.36 -9.35
CA GLU A 188 4.21 -16.76 -9.52
C GLU A 188 5.73 -16.92 -9.76
N GLY A 189 6.22 -18.15 -9.65
CA GLY A 189 7.61 -18.49 -10.01
C GLY A 189 8.68 -17.94 -9.07
N ASN A 190 8.30 -17.24 -8.00
CA ASN A 190 9.26 -16.72 -7.03
C ASN A 190 9.85 -17.84 -6.17
N VAL A 191 11.16 -17.77 -5.92
CA VAL A 191 11.90 -18.74 -5.12
C VAL A 191 12.55 -18.08 -3.91
N VAL A 192 12.38 -18.64 -2.72
CA VAL A 192 13.06 -18.21 -1.49
C VAL A 192 13.76 -19.40 -0.87
N ALA A 193 15.07 -19.51 -1.09
CA ALA A 193 15.80 -20.73 -0.77
C ALA A 193 17.18 -20.51 -0.16
N ARG A 194 17.56 -21.42 0.75
CA ARG A 194 18.91 -21.52 1.35
C ARG A 194 19.37 -20.22 2.00
N ASN A 195 18.46 -19.42 2.53
CA ASN A 195 18.82 -18.20 3.26
C ASN A 195 19.05 -18.50 4.74
N VAL A 196 19.80 -17.64 5.41
CA VAL A 196 19.99 -17.65 6.86
C VAL A 196 19.34 -16.39 7.44
N CYS A 197 18.52 -16.54 8.48
CA CYS A 197 17.93 -15.42 9.21
C CYS A 197 18.24 -15.52 10.71
N SER A 198 18.77 -14.45 11.29
CA SER A 198 19.12 -14.37 12.73
C SER A 198 18.77 -13.00 13.31
N GLY A 199 18.28 -12.95 14.56
CA GLY A 199 18.01 -11.71 15.32
C GLY A 199 16.83 -10.84 14.85
N GLY A 200 16.38 -11.02 13.60
CA GLY A 200 15.28 -10.26 12.97
C GLY A 200 13.95 -11.02 12.87
N ARG A 201 13.01 -10.41 12.14
CA ARG A 201 11.76 -11.07 11.71
C ARG A 201 12.02 -11.69 10.33
N TRP A 202 11.77 -12.99 10.18
CA TRP A 202 11.99 -13.70 8.92
C TRP A 202 11.19 -13.08 7.77
N ASP A 203 9.87 -12.99 7.89
CA ASP A 203 9.06 -12.67 6.72
C ASP A 203 7.84 -11.76 6.96
N GLU A 204 7.39 -11.18 5.85
CA GLU A 204 6.08 -10.58 5.63
C GLU A 204 5.55 -11.03 4.27
N PHE A 205 5.07 -12.29 4.18
CA PHE A 205 4.42 -12.80 2.98
C PHE A 205 2.91 -12.52 3.01
N GLU A 206 2.37 -11.92 1.95
CA GLU A 206 0.92 -11.79 1.80
C GLU A 206 0.27 -13.17 1.61
N ALA A 207 -0.87 -13.41 2.26
CA ALA A 207 -1.59 -14.68 2.21
C ALA A 207 -1.93 -15.15 0.77
N LYS A 208 -2.17 -14.21 -0.16
CA LYS A 208 -2.42 -14.52 -1.57
C LYS A 208 -1.15 -14.95 -2.32
N ALA A 209 0.01 -14.38 -1.97
CA ALA A 209 1.29 -14.68 -2.59
C ALA A 209 1.88 -15.99 -2.05
N LEU A 210 1.70 -16.27 -0.76
CA LEU A 210 2.30 -17.40 -0.06
C LEU A 210 2.19 -18.76 -0.79
N PRO A 211 1.04 -19.21 -1.32
CA PRO A 211 0.93 -20.49 -2.02
C PRO A 211 1.64 -20.54 -3.39
N LEU A 212 2.11 -19.39 -3.90
CA LEU A 212 2.75 -19.24 -5.21
C LEU A 212 4.28 -19.15 -5.11
N ILE A 213 4.83 -19.17 -3.89
CA ILE A 213 6.26 -19.05 -3.62
C ILE A 213 6.83 -20.45 -3.34
N HIS A 214 7.94 -20.78 -4.00
CA HIS A 214 8.70 -21.98 -3.70
C HIS A 214 9.71 -21.72 -2.58
N PHE A 215 9.53 -22.39 -1.44
CA PHE A 215 10.44 -22.33 -0.30
C PHE A 215 11.30 -23.57 -0.21
N GLU A 216 12.60 -23.38 0.06
CA GLU A 216 13.51 -24.51 0.16
C GLU A 216 14.67 -24.23 1.12
N ASN A 217 14.86 -25.08 2.13
CA ASN A 217 16.11 -25.17 2.91
C ASN A 217 16.60 -23.85 3.55
N ASN A 218 15.72 -22.95 3.97
CA ASN A 218 16.10 -21.75 4.71
C ASN A 218 16.42 -22.12 6.18
N LEU A 219 17.56 -21.67 6.71
CA LEU A 219 17.91 -21.80 8.12
C LEU A 219 17.23 -20.69 8.92
N LEU A 220 16.18 -21.05 9.66
CA LEU A 220 15.36 -20.17 10.47
C LEU A 220 15.40 -20.65 11.92
N ASP A 221 15.35 -19.72 12.87
CA ASP A 221 15.20 -20.01 14.32
C ASP A 221 16.27 -20.96 14.93
N GLU A 222 17.40 -21.12 14.26
CA GLU A 222 18.57 -21.88 14.71
C GLU A 222 19.82 -21.00 14.67
N ASP A 223 20.79 -21.27 15.55
CA ASP A 223 22.07 -20.56 15.56
C ASP A 223 22.88 -20.89 14.29
N PRO A 224 23.14 -19.91 13.41
CA PRO A 224 23.90 -20.14 12.19
C PRO A 224 25.41 -20.31 12.44
N ARG A 225 25.89 -20.08 13.66
CA ARG A 225 27.30 -20.17 14.07
C ARG A 225 28.17 -19.18 13.31
N PHE A 226 27.86 -17.89 13.47
CA PHE A 226 28.74 -16.82 13.00
C PHE A 226 30.15 -16.93 13.61
N VAL A 227 31.17 -16.47 12.89
CA VAL A 227 32.54 -16.40 13.39
C VAL A 227 32.63 -15.40 14.54
N ASP A 228 32.12 -14.18 14.35
CA ASP A 228 32.05 -13.15 15.39
C ASP A 228 30.92 -12.15 15.09
N LEU A 229 29.71 -12.46 15.58
CA LEU A 229 28.53 -11.60 15.38
C LEU A 229 28.71 -10.22 16.03
N GLU A 230 29.34 -10.13 17.21
CA GLU A 230 29.49 -8.88 17.94
C GLU A 230 30.47 -7.92 17.27
N ALA A 231 31.50 -8.46 16.61
CA ALA A 231 32.43 -7.68 15.79
C ALA A 231 31.93 -7.40 14.35
N GLY A 232 30.76 -7.92 13.97
CA GLY A 232 30.20 -7.78 12.62
C GLY A 232 30.81 -8.73 11.58
N ASP A 233 31.50 -9.79 12.00
CA ASP A 233 31.95 -10.87 11.12
C ASP A 233 30.84 -11.91 10.93
N PHE A 234 30.04 -11.68 9.89
CA PHE A 234 28.91 -12.54 9.51
C PHE A 234 29.32 -13.80 8.74
N GLN A 235 30.61 -14.12 8.63
CA GLN A 235 31.02 -15.41 8.09
C GLN A 235 30.48 -16.55 8.96
N LEU A 236 30.10 -17.65 8.33
CA LEU A 236 29.66 -18.86 9.04
C LEU A 236 30.85 -19.77 9.27
N ARG A 237 30.99 -20.26 10.51
CA ARG A 237 31.97 -21.29 10.88
C ARG A 237 31.73 -22.57 10.08
N ASP A 238 32.79 -23.32 9.78
CA ASP A 238 32.74 -24.56 8.99
C ASP A 238 31.74 -25.61 9.51
N ASP A 239 31.42 -25.57 10.81
CA ASP A 239 30.46 -26.46 11.46
C ASP A 239 29.01 -25.93 11.47
N SER A 240 28.73 -24.84 10.75
CA SER A 240 27.38 -24.26 10.63
C SER A 240 26.36 -25.26 10.08
N PRO A 241 25.13 -25.32 10.65
CA PRO A 241 24.05 -26.14 10.11
C PRO A 241 23.60 -25.67 8.71
N ALA A 242 23.83 -24.41 8.34
CA ALA A 242 23.45 -23.86 7.03
C ALA A 242 24.07 -24.63 5.87
N TYR A 243 25.33 -25.07 6.00
CA TYR A 243 26.02 -25.82 4.95
C TYR A 243 25.35 -27.17 4.65
N LYS A 244 24.67 -27.80 5.63
CA LYS A 244 23.90 -29.04 5.41
C LYS A 244 22.61 -28.80 4.62
N LEU A 245 22.10 -27.58 4.68
CA LEU A 245 20.94 -27.11 3.91
C LEU A 245 21.32 -26.66 2.49
N GLY A 246 22.60 -26.78 2.12
CA GLY A 246 23.12 -26.37 0.82
C GLY A 246 23.51 -24.90 0.73
N PHE A 247 23.62 -24.18 1.86
CA PHE A 247 24.17 -22.83 1.87
C PHE A 247 25.61 -22.85 1.32
N GLU A 248 25.94 -21.89 0.47
CA GLU A 248 27.28 -21.67 -0.07
C GLU A 248 27.96 -20.49 0.63
N ARG A 249 29.25 -20.63 0.95
CA ARG A 249 30.00 -19.57 1.65
C ARG A 249 29.99 -18.28 0.83
N ILE A 250 29.50 -17.19 1.43
CA ILE A 250 29.58 -15.84 0.87
C ILE A 250 31.03 -15.35 0.99
N PRO A 251 31.66 -14.83 -0.08
CA PRO A 251 33.01 -14.27 -0.05
C PRO A 251 33.01 -12.86 0.58
N ILE A 252 32.63 -12.75 1.86
CA ILE A 252 32.49 -11.48 2.60
C ILE A 252 33.78 -10.67 2.56
N GLU A 253 34.93 -11.33 2.62
CA GLU A 253 36.26 -10.71 2.55
C GLU A 253 36.56 -9.96 1.23
N LYS A 254 35.73 -10.16 0.19
CA LYS A 254 35.85 -9.46 -1.10
C LYS A 254 34.88 -8.30 -1.26
N ILE A 255 33.95 -8.11 -0.33
CA ILE A 255 32.92 -7.07 -0.42
C ILE A 255 33.55 -5.71 -0.11
N GLY A 256 33.12 -4.68 -0.83
CA GLY A 256 33.54 -3.30 -0.62
C GLY A 256 34.71 -2.89 -1.49
N LEU A 257 35.42 -1.86 -1.04
CA LEU A 257 36.50 -1.23 -1.78
C LEU A 257 37.79 -2.06 -1.72
N HIS A 258 38.59 -1.97 -2.77
CA HIS A 258 39.96 -2.48 -2.81
C HIS A 258 40.93 -1.33 -3.10
N GLU A 259 42.19 -1.52 -2.70
CA GLU A 259 43.26 -0.57 -2.96
C GLU A 259 43.46 -0.40 -4.47
N SER A 260 43.40 0.84 -4.94
CA SER A 260 43.64 1.17 -6.35
C SER A 260 44.16 2.60 -6.45
N ALA A 261 45.07 2.83 -7.40
CA ALA A 261 45.60 4.16 -7.72
C ALA A 261 44.52 5.14 -8.19
N ASP A 262 43.37 4.63 -8.67
CA ASP A 262 42.24 5.46 -9.12
C ASP A 262 41.35 5.94 -7.96
N ARG A 263 41.61 5.51 -6.72
CA ARG A 263 40.87 5.97 -5.54
C ARG A 263 41.43 7.31 -5.06
N ALA A 264 40.52 8.24 -4.73
CA ALA A 264 40.89 9.56 -4.21
C ALA A 264 41.61 9.48 -2.85
N SER A 265 41.39 8.42 -2.06
CA SER A 265 42.07 8.16 -0.80
C SER A 265 42.10 6.66 -0.50
N TRP A 266 43.07 6.23 0.29
CA TRP A 266 43.17 4.87 0.80
C TRP A 266 43.83 4.85 2.19
N PRO A 267 43.28 4.12 3.18
CA PRO A 267 41.94 3.53 3.18
C PRO A 267 40.86 4.62 3.12
N VAL A 268 39.69 4.31 2.55
CA VAL A 268 38.55 5.22 2.60
C VAL A 268 37.94 5.17 3.99
N VAL A 269 37.76 6.34 4.62
CA VAL A 269 37.14 6.46 5.95
C VAL A 269 35.71 6.96 5.78
N HIS A 270 34.76 6.26 6.39
CA HIS A 270 33.33 6.60 6.41
C HIS A 270 32.75 6.28 7.79
N ALA A 271 31.57 6.81 8.07
CA ALA A 271 30.86 6.58 9.31
C ALA A 271 29.43 6.12 9.02
N VAL A 272 28.98 5.12 9.76
CA VAL A 272 27.59 4.65 9.72
C VAL A 272 26.72 5.64 10.49
N ARG A 273 25.62 6.10 9.87
CA ARG A 273 24.61 6.88 10.56
C ARG A 273 23.89 6.00 11.58
N PRO A 274 23.74 6.42 12.84
CA PRO A 274 22.96 5.68 13.82
C PRO A 274 21.52 5.46 13.34
N MET A 275 21.01 4.26 13.54
CA MET A 275 19.65 3.90 13.16
C MET A 275 18.64 4.66 14.02
N PRO A 276 17.68 5.38 13.42
CA PRO A 276 16.67 6.10 14.16
C PRO A 276 15.72 5.12 14.86
N THR A 277 15.33 5.43 16.10
CA THR A 277 14.22 4.73 16.75
C THR A 277 12.91 5.17 16.09
N PRO A 278 12.09 4.24 15.59
CA PRO A 278 10.78 4.58 15.04
C PRO A 278 9.92 5.29 16.09
N PRO A 279 9.10 6.29 15.72
CA PRO A 279 8.14 6.86 16.65
C PRO A 279 7.18 5.76 17.13
N PRO A 280 6.64 5.87 18.36
CA PRO A 280 5.68 4.90 18.87
C PRO A 280 4.48 4.81 17.91
N THR A 281 4.11 3.59 17.53
CA THR A 281 2.87 3.36 16.76
C THR A 281 1.70 3.91 17.55
N ALA A 282 0.89 4.78 16.93
CA ALA A 282 -0.33 5.26 17.56
C ALA A 282 -1.22 4.04 17.91
N PRO A 283 -1.79 3.98 19.13
CA PRO A 283 -2.61 2.85 19.51
C PRO A 283 -3.83 2.76 18.60
N ALA A 284 -4.15 1.55 18.12
CA ALA A 284 -5.38 1.30 17.40
C ALA A 284 -6.59 1.72 18.28
N LEU A 285 -7.45 2.58 17.75
CA LEU A 285 -8.59 3.09 18.50
C LEU A 285 -9.68 2.02 18.56
N THR A 286 -9.77 1.33 19.69
CA THR A 286 -10.86 0.37 19.96
C THR A 286 -11.97 1.09 20.71
N ARG A 287 -12.98 1.61 20.00
CA ARG A 287 -14.15 2.23 20.63
C ARG A 287 -14.99 1.14 21.33
N LYS A 288 -15.06 1.22 22.66
CA LYS A 288 -15.95 0.36 23.48
C LYS A 288 -17.40 0.86 23.51
N THR A 289 -17.59 2.15 23.23
CA THR A 289 -18.89 2.83 23.19
C THR A 289 -19.01 3.59 21.88
N PHE A 290 -20.13 3.38 21.19
CA PHE A 290 -20.45 4.02 19.93
C PHE A 290 -21.33 5.24 20.17
N GLU A 291 -21.04 6.34 19.48
CA GLU A 291 -21.99 7.44 19.38
C GLU A 291 -23.22 6.97 18.59
N VAL A 292 -24.42 7.23 19.10
CA VAL A 292 -25.67 6.82 18.45
C VAL A 292 -26.36 8.05 17.87
N TYR A 293 -26.54 8.06 16.54
CA TYR A 293 -27.37 9.04 15.86
C TYR A 293 -28.76 8.45 15.62
N ARG A 294 -29.79 9.13 16.13
CA ARG A 294 -31.18 8.69 15.99
C ARG A 294 -31.77 9.21 14.69
N VAL A 295 -32.10 8.29 13.79
CA VAL A 295 -32.71 8.59 12.49
C VAL A 295 -34.23 8.51 12.66
N HIS A 296 -34.91 9.62 12.36
CA HIS A 296 -36.36 9.73 12.50
C HIS A 296 -37.07 9.59 11.15
N PRO A 297 -38.36 9.20 11.13
CA PRO A 297 -39.14 9.20 9.90
C PRO A 297 -39.18 10.60 9.29
N ARG A 298 -39.11 10.68 7.96
CA ARG A 298 -39.28 11.95 7.24
C ARG A 298 -40.70 12.48 7.45
N THR A 299 -40.82 13.79 7.63
CA THR A 299 -42.11 14.46 7.82
C THR A 299 -42.69 15.02 6.53
N ALA A 300 -41.91 15.00 5.44
CA ALA A 300 -42.27 15.56 4.15
C ALA A 300 -41.64 14.77 2.99
N GLY A 301 -42.13 15.05 1.78
CA GLY A 301 -41.47 14.66 0.53
C GLY A 301 -40.07 15.27 0.45
N ILE A 302 -39.06 14.48 0.08
CA ILE A 302 -37.71 14.99 -0.21
C ILE A 302 -37.46 14.81 -1.70
N ARG A 303 -37.15 15.90 -2.39
CA ARG A 303 -36.67 15.87 -3.76
C ARG A 303 -35.16 15.82 -3.72
N ILE A 304 -34.58 14.89 -4.48
CA ILE A 304 -33.12 14.75 -4.57
C ILE A 304 -32.64 15.69 -5.68
N ASP A 305 -32.53 16.98 -5.35
CA ASP A 305 -32.08 18.03 -6.28
C ASP A 305 -30.78 18.71 -5.82
N GLY A 306 -30.21 18.25 -4.71
CA GLY A 306 -28.97 18.72 -4.11
C GLY A 306 -29.18 19.94 -3.20
N THR A 307 -30.42 20.40 -2.99
CA THR A 307 -30.74 21.57 -2.18
C THR A 307 -31.43 21.18 -0.89
N LEU A 308 -30.81 21.51 0.24
CA LEU A 308 -31.42 21.30 1.56
C LEU A 308 -32.52 22.35 1.82
N ASP A 309 -33.74 22.10 1.32
CA ASP A 309 -34.92 22.92 1.59
C ASP A 309 -35.44 22.71 3.03
N ARG A 310 -35.81 23.80 3.70
CA ARG A 310 -36.35 23.80 5.06
C ARG A 310 -37.76 23.19 5.16
N ALA A 311 -38.49 23.10 4.05
CA ALA A 311 -39.78 22.43 3.98
C ALA A 311 -39.63 20.89 3.91
N GLU A 312 -38.48 20.42 3.41
CA GLU A 312 -38.21 19.00 3.18
C GLU A 312 -37.34 18.39 4.31
N TRP A 313 -36.41 19.18 4.86
CA TRP A 313 -35.44 18.75 5.87
C TRP A 313 -35.62 19.44 7.24
N PRO A 314 -35.31 18.75 8.35
CA PRO A 314 -35.46 19.27 9.71
C PRO A 314 -34.32 20.24 10.13
N LEU A 315 -33.95 21.18 9.26
CA LEU A 315 -32.76 22.04 9.42
C LEU A 315 -32.80 22.97 10.65
N ARG A 316 -33.97 23.14 11.28
CA ARG A 316 -34.15 23.95 12.50
C ARG A 316 -33.97 23.15 13.78
N GLU A 317 -34.03 21.82 13.71
CA GLU A 317 -33.93 20.94 14.86
C GLU A 317 -32.46 20.60 15.12
N ARG A 318 -31.78 21.39 15.96
CA ARG A 318 -30.37 21.16 16.31
C ARG A 318 -30.09 19.76 16.86
N ALA A 319 -31.07 19.15 17.55
CA ALA A 319 -30.95 17.79 18.06
C ALA A 319 -30.89 16.71 16.95
N ARG A 320 -31.29 17.06 15.72
CA ARG A 320 -31.21 16.22 14.52
C ARG A 320 -30.06 16.62 13.59
N GLU A 321 -29.14 17.45 14.06
CA GLU A 321 -27.95 17.82 13.29
C GLU A 321 -26.81 16.86 13.62
N MET A 322 -26.33 16.13 12.62
CA MET A 322 -25.06 15.40 12.69
C MET A 322 -23.92 16.36 12.39
N LEU A 323 -23.07 16.61 13.38
CA LEU A 323 -21.92 17.51 13.22
C LEU A 323 -20.67 16.72 12.83
N LEU A 324 -20.10 17.05 11.67
CA LEU A 324 -18.83 16.51 11.21
C LEU A 324 -17.74 17.50 11.61
N MET A 325 -16.97 17.14 12.62
CA MET A 325 -15.94 18.00 13.21
C MET A 325 -14.73 17.24 13.76
N GLN A 326 -14.68 15.93 13.58
CA GLN A 326 -13.54 15.11 13.98
C GLN A 326 -12.63 14.89 12.76
N GLY A 327 -11.31 14.86 12.96
CA GLY A 327 -10.39 14.24 12.02
C GLY A 327 -10.29 12.74 12.29
N ILE A 328 -9.39 12.07 11.57
CA ILE A 328 -9.27 10.59 11.62
C ILE A 328 -9.03 10.10 13.05
N SER A 329 -8.24 10.80 13.86
CA SER A 329 -7.93 10.37 15.23
C SER A 329 -8.92 10.89 16.29
N GLY A 330 -10.05 11.48 15.86
CA GLY A 330 -11.05 12.09 16.74
C GLY A 330 -10.69 13.51 17.20
N GLU A 331 -9.55 14.05 16.78
CA GLU A 331 -9.15 15.43 17.00
C GLU A 331 -10.10 16.41 16.31
N ARG A 332 -10.16 17.66 16.77
CA ARG A 332 -11.05 18.64 16.13
C ARG A 332 -10.51 19.08 14.77
N ALA A 333 -11.26 18.81 13.70
CA ALA A 333 -10.92 19.20 12.33
C ALA A 333 -11.80 20.35 11.82
N ARG A 334 -11.31 21.11 10.84
CA ARG A 334 -12.01 22.23 10.18
C ARG A 334 -11.70 22.24 8.67
N PRO A 335 -12.59 22.80 7.84
CA PRO A 335 -13.91 23.36 8.17
C PRO A 335 -14.95 22.28 8.50
N HIS A 336 -15.83 22.56 9.47
CA HIS A 336 -16.89 21.63 9.89
C HIS A 336 -17.96 21.46 8.79
N SER A 337 -18.50 20.25 8.68
CA SER A 337 -19.69 19.95 7.88
C SER A 337 -20.88 19.57 8.76
N ARG A 338 -22.07 19.59 8.19
CA ARG A 338 -23.32 19.24 8.90
C ARG A 338 -24.15 18.33 8.04
N ALA A 339 -24.83 17.38 8.64
CA ALA A 339 -25.72 16.48 7.93
C ALA A 339 -27.01 16.24 8.70
N TRP A 340 -28.02 15.80 7.97
CA TRP A 340 -29.33 15.41 8.48
C TRP A 340 -29.70 14.09 7.82
N LEU A 341 -30.13 13.13 8.64
CA LEU A 341 -30.59 11.83 8.17
C LEU A 341 -32.02 11.62 8.61
N VAL A 342 -32.87 11.21 7.67
CA VAL A 342 -34.26 10.80 7.90
C VAL A 342 -34.56 9.56 7.06
N TYR A 343 -35.64 8.85 7.36
CA TYR A 343 -35.98 7.62 6.63
C TYR A 343 -37.47 7.48 6.35
N ASP A 344 -37.83 6.56 5.47
CA ASP A 344 -39.16 5.96 5.38
C ASP A 344 -39.05 4.45 5.26
N GLU A 345 -40.16 3.76 4.97
CA GLU A 345 -40.18 2.29 4.90
C GLU A 345 -39.23 1.70 3.84
N ASP A 346 -38.84 2.47 2.82
CA ASP A 346 -38.03 2.00 1.70
C ASP A 346 -36.58 2.52 1.75
N ALA A 347 -36.37 3.79 2.12
CA ALA A 347 -35.08 4.45 1.94
C ALA A 347 -34.58 5.26 3.15
N LEU A 348 -33.26 5.29 3.28
CA LEU A 348 -32.52 6.29 4.06
C LEU A 348 -32.25 7.51 3.19
N TYR A 349 -32.50 8.69 3.72
CA TYR A 349 -32.20 9.97 3.10
C TYR A 349 -31.06 10.64 3.84
N VAL A 350 -30.04 11.08 3.11
CA VAL A 350 -28.85 11.74 3.68
C VAL A 350 -28.70 13.10 3.03
N GLY A 351 -28.88 14.17 3.80
CA GLY A 351 -28.66 15.55 3.35
C GLY A 351 -27.39 16.10 4.00
N ILE A 352 -26.44 16.58 3.20
CA ILE A 352 -25.17 17.15 3.70
C ILE A 352 -25.00 18.60 3.26
N TYR A 353 -24.62 19.42 4.23
CA TYR A 353 -24.07 20.75 4.04
C TYR A 353 -22.56 20.66 4.21
N ASN A 354 -21.83 20.68 3.09
CA ASN A 354 -20.40 20.50 3.06
C ASN A 354 -19.68 21.85 2.89
N ARG A 355 -19.06 22.34 3.97
CA ARG A 355 -18.32 23.60 3.94
C ARG A 355 -16.89 23.35 3.46
N VAL A 356 -16.40 24.13 2.52
CA VAL A 356 -15.05 24.00 1.96
C VAL A 356 -14.34 25.36 2.00
N SER A 357 -13.05 25.39 1.67
CA SER A 357 -12.34 26.65 1.51
C SER A 357 -12.99 27.56 0.47
N THR A 358 -12.92 28.86 0.67
CA THR A 358 -13.25 29.84 -0.37
C THR A 358 -12.08 30.12 -1.31
N GLU A 359 -10.88 29.59 -1.01
CA GLU A 359 -9.64 29.90 -1.71
C GLU A 359 -9.47 29.07 -2.99
N MET A 360 -10.03 27.85 -3.04
CA MET A 360 -10.01 27.00 -4.23
C MET A 360 -11.41 26.71 -4.76
N PRO A 361 -11.60 26.66 -6.09
CA PRO A 361 -12.85 26.19 -6.67
C PRO A 361 -13.05 24.69 -6.40
N LEU A 362 -14.30 24.26 -6.38
CA LEU A 362 -14.63 22.83 -6.34
C LEU A 362 -14.14 22.15 -7.62
N SER A 363 -13.58 20.95 -7.47
CA SER A 363 -13.13 20.15 -8.60
C SER A 363 -14.30 19.75 -9.51
N ALA A 364 -14.03 19.70 -10.81
CA ALA A 364 -14.95 19.15 -11.80
C ALA A 364 -14.78 17.64 -11.99
N THR A 365 -13.73 17.04 -11.40
CA THR A 365 -13.45 15.60 -11.44
C THR A 365 -14.01 14.88 -10.22
N ASN A 366 -13.84 13.56 -10.19
CA ASN A 366 -14.32 12.67 -9.14
C ASN A 366 -13.21 11.71 -8.67
N LEU A 367 -12.00 12.23 -8.49
CA LEU A 367 -10.85 11.48 -8.02
C LEU A 367 -10.88 11.41 -6.48
N TRP A 368 -11.24 10.24 -5.96
CA TRP A 368 -11.25 9.97 -4.53
C TRP A 368 -9.90 10.30 -3.86
N GLY A 369 -9.96 10.85 -2.63
CA GLY A 369 -8.78 11.26 -1.85
C GLY A 369 -8.12 12.56 -2.33
N ARG A 370 -8.36 12.99 -3.57
CA ARG A 370 -7.85 14.24 -4.14
C ARG A 370 -8.90 15.34 -4.15
N ASP A 371 -10.08 15.05 -4.70
CA ASP A 371 -11.16 16.01 -4.87
C ASP A 371 -12.00 16.16 -3.60
N ASP A 372 -12.75 17.27 -3.50
CA ASP A 372 -13.80 17.39 -2.49
C ASP A 372 -14.84 16.31 -2.72
N ALA A 373 -15.17 15.57 -1.67
CA ALA A 373 -16.11 14.46 -1.74
C ALA A 373 -16.72 14.22 -0.37
N VAL A 374 -17.83 13.51 -0.35
CA VAL A 374 -18.46 12.99 0.85
C VAL A 374 -18.56 11.48 0.72
N GLU A 375 -18.22 10.76 1.78
CA GLU A 375 -18.32 9.31 1.86
C GLU A 375 -19.28 8.92 2.97
N VAL A 376 -20.20 8.02 2.63
CA VAL A 376 -21.16 7.40 3.53
C VAL A 376 -20.80 5.93 3.63
N ALA A 377 -20.41 5.48 4.82
CA ALA A 377 -19.99 4.11 5.06
C ALA A 377 -20.98 3.40 5.98
N PHE A 378 -21.30 2.15 5.65
CA PHE A 378 -22.27 1.32 6.35
C PHE A 378 -21.71 -0.06 6.63
N ARG A 379 -22.14 -0.68 7.73
CA ARG A 379 -21.99 -2.11 7.94
C ARG A 379 -23.24 -2.66 8.61
N ASN A 380 -23.88 -3.62 7.94
CA ASN A 380 -25.01 -4.33 8.51
C ASN A 380 -24.51 -5.36 9.53
N PRO A 381 -24.80 -5.20 10.84
CA PRO A 381 -24.32 -6.14 11.85
C PRO A 381 -24.91 -7.56 11.71
N GLU A 382 -25.98 -7.78 10.93
CA GLU A 382 -26.53 -9.11 10.66
C GLU A 382 -25.51 -10.07 10.04
N GLY A 383 -24.57 -9.57 9.24
CA GLY A 383 -23.53 -10.38 8.63
C GLY A 383 -22.45 -10.89 9.62
N GLY A 384 -22.64 -10.69 10.92
CA GLY A 384 -21.69 -11.12 11.96
C GLY A 384 -20.35 -10.39 11.84
N SER A 385 -19.23 -11.04 12.16
CA SER A 385 -17.89 -10.48 12.03
C SER A 385 -17.49 -10.24 10.55
N ALA A 386 -17.97 -11.08 9.65
CA ALA A 386 -17.67 -11.05 8.22
C ALA A 386 -18.50 -10.03 7.42
N ALA A 387 -19.43 -9.31 8.05
CA ALA A 387 -20.24 -8.32 7.35
C ALA A 387 -19.35 -7.29 6.61
N PRO A 388 -19.52 -7.13 5.28
CA PRO A 388 -18.73 -6.18 4.52
C PRO A 388 -19.08 -4.74 4.90
N ILE A 389 -18.13 -3.85 4.69
CA ILE A 389 -18.36 -2.41 4.79
C ILE A 389 -18.76 -1.92 3.40
N ILE A 390 -19.96 -1.35 3.31
CA ILE A 390 -20.47 -0.73 2.08
C ILE A 390 -20.09 0.74 2.10
N VAL A 391 -19.46 1.19 1.02
CA VAL A 391 -18.99 2.57 0.87
C VAL A 391 -19.68 3.21 -0.32
N LEU A 392 -20.31 4.36 -0.10
CA LEU A 392 -20.86 5.23 -1.15
C LEU A 392 -20.14 6.57 -1.11
N ARG A 393 -19.79 7.10 -2.29
CA ARG A 393 -19.11 8.39 -2.44
C ARG A 393 -19.89 9.29 -3.35
N GLY A 394 -19.98 10.57 -3.00
CA GLY A 394 -20.62 11.60 -3.81
C GLY A 394 -19.73 12.82 -3.95
N TYR A 395 -19.75 13.38 -5.14
CA TYR A 395 -18.89 14.49 -5.53
C TYR A 395 -19.71 15.75 -5.85
N PRO A 396 -19.12 16.95 -5.74
CA PRO A 396 -19.81 18.21 -6.01
C PRO A 396 -20.30 18.36 -7.46
N ASN A 397 -19.72 17.61 -8.40
CA ASN A 397 -20.10 17.61 -9.82
C ASN A 397 -21.36 16.75 -10.10
N GLY A 398 -21.96 16.13 -9.07
CA GLY A 398 -23.13 15.26 -9.20
C GLY A 398 -22.79 13.79 -9.50
N HIS A 399 -21.52 13.44 -9.65
CA HIS A 399 -21.10 12.03 -9.73
C HIS A 399 -21.26 11.34 -8.37
N PHE A 400 -21.64 10.07 -8.39
CA PHE A 400 -21.58 9.21 -7.22
C PHE A 400 -21.20 7.79 -7.62
N GLU A 401 -20.66 7.04 -6.67
CA GLU A 401 -20.15 5.69 -6.88
C GLU A 401 -20.20 4.86 -5.59
N SER A 402 -20.02 3.56 -5.74
CA SER A 402 -19.71 2.63 -4.65
C SER A 402 -18.27 2.16 -4.80
N SER A 403 -17.65 1.72 -3.71
CA SER A 403 -16.24 1.31 -3.71
C SER A 403 -16.03 -0.05 -3.03
N ASP A 404 -15.12 -0.83 -3.59
CA ASP A 404 -14.59 -2.09 -3.05
C ASP A 404 -13.36 -1.87 -2.14
N GLU A 405 -12.92 -0.62 -1.93
CA GLU A 405 -11.70 -0.28 -1.17
C GLU A 405 -11.75 -0.79 0.27
N ALA A 406 -12.94 -0.90 0.87
CA ALA A 406 -13.14 -1.48 2.19
C ALA A 406 -13.18 -3.03 2.20
N GLY A 407 -12.88 -3.67 1.06
CA GLY A 407 -12.86 -5.13 0.88
C GLY A 407 -14.24 -5.76 0.67
N ALA A 408 -15.26 -4.97 0.27
CA ALA A 408 -16.58 -5.50 -0.01
C ALA A 408 -16.57 -6.39 -1.27
N PRO A 409 -17.28 -7.53 -1.28
CA PRO A 409 -17.47 -8.34 -2.47
C PRO A 409 -18.09 -7.54 -3.63
N LYS A 410 -17.70 -7.86 -4.87
CA LYS A 410 -18.13 -7.12 -6.07
C LYS A 410 -19.66 -7.02 -6.21
N ASP A 411 -20.37 -8.11 -5.96
CA ASP A 411 -21.84 -8.16 -5.99
C ASP A 411 -22.47 -7.22 -4.94
N THR A 412 -21.82 -7.06 -3.78
CA THR A 412 -22.23 -6.12 -2.74
C THR A 412 -22.01 -4.67 -3.18
N VAL A 413 -20.87 -4.38 -3.84
CA VAL A 413 -20.55 -3.06 -4.37
C VAL A 413 -21.52 -2.66 -5.48
N GLU A 414 -21.86 -3.59 -6.38
CA GLU A 414 -22.86 -3.38 -7.44
C GLU A 414 -24.28 -3.21 -6.86
N ARG A 415 -24.66 -4.04 -5.89
CA ARG A 415 -25.96 -3.93 -5.21
C ARG A 415 -26.13 -2.59 -4.52
N ALA A 416 -25.07 -2.06 -3.88
CA ALA A 416 -25.13 -0.81 -3.12
C ALA A 416 -25.58 0.39 -3.97
N LEU A 417 -25.41 0.35 -5.29
CA LEU A 417 -25.84 1.40 -6.22
C LEU A 417 -27.31 1.28 -6.66
N GLN A 418 -27.93 0.11 -6.49
CA GLN A 418 -29.25 -0.15 -7.05
C GLN A 418 -30.31 0.75 -6.43
N GLY A 419 -30.94 1.58 -7.28
CA GLY A 419 -32.01 2.51 -6.89
C GLY A 419 -31.54 3.70 -6.05
N VAL A 420 -30.23 3.89 -5.87
CA VAL A 420 -29.67 5.09 -5.23
C VAL A 420 -29.83 6.27 -6.17
N THR A 421 -30.32 7.39 -5.63
CA THR A 421 -30.28 8.67 -6.33
C THR A 421 -29.45 9.65 -5.54
N TYR A 422 -28.72 10.50 -6.28
CA TYR A 422 -27.81 11.49 -5.73
C TYR A 422 -27.91 12.77 -6.53
N ALA A 423 -27.86 13.90 -5.83
CA ALA A 423 -27.74 15.21 -6.44
C ALA A 423 -26.86 16.11 -5.57
N ALA A 424 -26.12 17.01 -6.22
CA ALA A 424 -25.26 17.97 -5.56
C ALA A 424 -25.39 19.35 -6.20
N VAL A 425 -25.35 20.39 -5.37
CA VAL A 425 -25.36 21.79 -5.81
C VAL A 425 -24.22 22.54 -5.15
N ALA A 426 -23.33 23.10 -5.97
CA ALA A 426 -22.39 24.11 -5.52
C ALA A 426 -23.16 25.39 -5.19
N THR A 427 -23.17 25.78 -3.91
CA THR A 427 -23.80 27.05 -3.51
C THR A 427 -22.73 28.14 -3.47
N GLN A 428 -23.08 29.38 -3.81
CA GLN A 428 -22.12 30.45 -4.11
C GLN A 428 -20.99 30.58 -3.05
N ARG A 429 -19.76 30.22 -3.48
CA ARG A 429 -18.43 30.24 -2.82
C ARG A 429 -18.31 29.58 -1.43
N GLY A 430 -17.39 28.61 -1.31
CA GLY A 430 -16.96 28.03 -0.03
C GLY A 430 -17.86 26.93 0.54
N ARG A 431 -18.78 26.39 -0.26
CA ARG A 431 -19.67 25.30 0.17
C ARG A 431 -20.37 24.62 -1.00
N TRP A 432 -20.82 23.40 -0.75
CA TRP A 432 -21.76 22.68 -1.59
C TRP A 432 -22.67 21.82 -0.73
N THR A 433 -23.84 21.52 -1.26
CA THR A 433 -24.82 20.63 -0.61
C THR A 433 -25.03 19.41 -1.47
N ALA A 434 -25.39 18.31 -0.83
CA ALA A 434 -25.72 17.06 -1.51
C ALA A 434 -26.86 16.35 -0.80
N GLU A 435 -27.60 15.57 -1.58
CA GLU A 435 -28.69 14.74 -1.09
C GLU A 435 -28.57 13.35 -1.69
N TRP A 436 -28.79 12.33 -0.85
CA TRP A 436 -29.00 10.97 -1.29
C TRP A 436 -30.38 10.47 -0.89
N ARG A 437 -30.93 9.62 -1.76
CA ARG A 437 -31.88 8.59 -1.39
C ARG A 437 -31.21 7.24 -1.58
N ILE A 438 -31.09 6.48 -0.50
CA ILE A 438 -30.43 5.18 -0.47
C ILE A 438 -31.47 4.13 -0.07
N PRO A 439 -31.92 3.26 -1.01
CA PRO A 439 -32.80 2.16 -0.65
C PRO A 439 -32.16 1.27 0.41
N LEU A 440 -32.90 0.96 1.48
CA LEU A 440 -32.35 0.15 2.58
C LEU A 440 -32.00 -1.27 2.10
N ALA A 441 -32.76 -1.78 1.14
CA ALA A 441 -32.48 -3.04 0.46
C ALA A 441 -31.13 -3.04 -0.29
N SER A 442 -30.66 -1.90 -0.82
CA SER A 442 -29.36 -1.83 -1.50
C SER A 442 -28.21 -2.06 -0.52
N LEU A 443 -28.39 -1.63 0.74
CA LEU A 443 -27.50 -1.89 1.87
C LEU A 443 -27.65 -3.30 2.44
N GLY A 444 -28.59 -4.09 1.93
CA GLY A 444 -28.96 -5.39 2.48
C GLY A 444 -29.54 -5.28 3.89
N PHE A 445 -30.27 -4.19 4.18
CA PHE A 445 -30.84 -3.90 5.50
C PHE A 445 -32.37 -3.86 5.45
N ASP A 446 -32.99 -4.50 6.45
CA ASP A 446 -34.44 -4.59 6.59
C ASP A 446 -34.88 -4.04 7.96
N LEU A 447 -35.62 -2.93 7.93
CA LEU A 447 -36.11 -2.23 9.13
C LEU A 447 -37.12 -3.03 9.96
N THR A 448 -37.75 -4.04 9.37
CA THR A 448 -38.65 -4.94 10.11
C THR A 448 -37.86 -5.84 11.06
N ARG A 449 -36.61 -6.15 10.70
CA ARG A 449 -35.73 -7.07 11.43
C ARG A 449 -34.77 -6.33 12.37
N HIS A 450 -34.22 -5.21 11.92
CA HIS A 450 -33.21 -4.46 12.65
C HIS A 450 -33.50 -2.97 12.69
N THR A 451 -33.06 -2.32 13.76
CA THR A 451 -33.18 -0.85 13.92
C THR A 451 -31.82 -0.17 14.03
N ARG A 452 -30.71 -0.91 13.87
CA ARG A 452 -29.35 -0.38 14.07
C ARG A 452 -28.39 -0.77 12.95
N LEU A 453 -27.63 0.21 12.46
CA LEU A 453 -26.55 0.06 11.47
C LEU A 453 -25.28 0.71 11.98
N GLN A 454 -24.11 0.07 11.79
CA GLN A 454 -22.84 0.77 11.99
C GLN A 454 -22.62 1.74 10.85
N PHE A 455 -22.13 2.93 11.16
CA PHE A 455 -22.14 4.05 10.24
C PHE A 455 -21.04 5.07 10.52
N ASN A 456 -20.55 5.68 9.44
CA ASN A 456 -19.83 6.94 9.50
C ASN A 456 -20.17 7.81 8.28
N LEU A 457 -20.02 9.12 8.47
CA LEU A 457 -20.12 10.11 7.40
C LEU A 457 -18.86 10.96 7.43
N SER A 458 -18.14 11.01 6.31
CA SER A 458 -16.88 11.74 6.18
C SER A 458 -16.92 12.68 4.98
N ALA A 459 -16.10 13.72 5.02
CA ALA A 459 -15.94 14.68 3.95
C ALA A 459 -14.45 14.98 3.71
N ARG A 460 -14.00 14.79 2.47
CA ARG A 460 -12.68 15.21 1.98
C ARG A 460 -12.73 16.70 1.65
N LYS A 461 -11.73 17.46 2.09
CA LYS A 461 -11.55 18.89 1.79
C LYS A 461 -10.30 19.09 0.94
N SER A 462 -10.42 19.37 -0.35
CA SER A 462 -9.24 19.36 -1.23
C SER A 462 -8.25 20.48 -0.90
N ALA A 463 -8.75 21.67 -0.55
CA ALA A 463 -7.98 22.89 -0.29
C ALA A 463 -7.13 22.86 0.98
N GLU A 464 -7.73 22.53 2.12
CA GLU A 464 -7.02 22.16 3.33
C GLU A 464 -7.04 20.63 3.35
N PRO A 465 -5.98 19.89 2.93
CA PRO A 465 -6.06 18.47 2.63
C PRO A 465 -6.34 17.58 3.87
N VAL A 466 -7.56 17.70 4.40
CA VAL A 466 -8.06 17.09 5.62
C VAL A 466 -9.29 16.24 5.34
N TRP A 467 -9.52 15.34 6.28
CA TRP A 467 -10.75 14.59 6.42
C TRP A 467 -11.52 15.16 7.60
N VAL A 468 -12.83 15.36 7.42
CA VAL A 468 -13.72 15.77 8.50
C VAL A 468 -14.86 14.78 8.59
N GLU A 469 -15.02 14.18 9.76
CA GLU A 469 -15.85 13.02 10.02
C GLU A 469 -16.83 13.30 11.16
N TRP A 470 -17.91 12.54 11.19
CA TRP A 470 -18.79 12.50 12.35
C TRP A 470 -18.04 11.89 13.54
N GLN A 471 -17.40 10.74 13.32
CA GLN A 471 -16.60 10.05 14.31
C GLN A 471 -15.26 9.62 13.69
N GLY A 472 -14.14 10.10 14.23
CA GLY A 472 -12.81 9.66 13.81
C GLY A 472 -12.59 8.18 14.13
N THR A 473 -12.06 7.42 13.18
CA THR A 473 -11.94 5.95 13.26
C THR A 473 -10.56 5.46 13.71
N ALA A 474 -9.57 6.36 13.75
CA ALA A 474 -8.12 6.12 13.82
C ALA A 474 -7.61 5.08 12.81
N ALA A 475 -8.33 4.95 11.70
CA ALA A 475 -8.05 4.06 10.58
C ALA A 475 -8.53 4.75 9.30
N CYS A 476 -8.93 3.99 8.28
CA CYS A 476 -9.64 4.55 7.13
C CYS A 476 -10.98 5.15 7.55
N THR A 477 -11.45 6.19 6.85
CA THR A 477 -12.71 6.91 7.13
C THR A 477 -13.95 6.00 7.10
N TRP A 478 -13.87 4.92 6.32
CA TRP A 478 -14.92 3.91 6.19
C TRP A 478 -14.90 2.83 7.27
N GLU A 479 -13.93 2.81 8.22
CA GLU A 479 -13.85 1.78 9.26
C GLU A 479 -14.91 1.99 10.36
N VAL A 480 -16.16 1.72 10.00
CA VAL A 480 -17.34 1.97 10.83
C VAL A 480 -17.39 1.10 12.09
N ARG A 481 -16.55 0.06 12.21
CA ARG A 481 -16.41 -0.70 13.46
C ARG A 481 -15.82 0.15 14.59
N ASN A 482 -15.18 1.27 14.26
CA ASN A 482 -14.62 2.23 15.22
C ASN A 482 -15.40 3.55 15.25
N ALA A 483 -16.51 3.69 14.53
CA ALA A 483 -17.23 4.96 14.36
C ALA A 483 -18.48 5.05 15.27
N GLY A 484 -19.67 5.23 14.66
CA GLY A 484 -20.94 5.33 15.36
C GLY A 484 -22.01 4.38 14.83
N ILE A 485 -23.22 4.54 15.35
CA ILE A 485 -24.39 3.72 15.03
C ILE A 485 -25.54 4.63 14.60
N LEU A 486 -26.21 4.30 13.50
CA LEU A 486 -27.56 4.81 13.21
C LEU A 486 -28.58 3.97 13.97
N GLU A 487 -29.46 4.61 14.73
CA GLU A 487 -30.64 3.97 15.35
C GLU A 487 -31.91 4.53 14.73
N PHE A 488 -32.67 3.68 14.02
CA PHE A 488 -33.93 4.05 13.40
C PHE A 488 -35.05 4.04 14.44
N VAL A 489 -35.65 5.22 14.66
CA VAL A 489 -36.69 5.43 15.67
C VAL A 489 -38.06 5.17 15.05
N LYS A 490 -38.73 4.09 15.47
CA LYS A 490 -40.08 3.72 15.04
C LYS A 490 -41.15 4.67 15.54
#